data_AF-A0A812V974-F1
#
_entry.id   AF-A0A812V974-F1
#
_cell.length_a   1.000
_cell.length_b   1.000
_cell.length_c   1.000
_cell.angle_alpha   90.00
_cell.angle_beta   90.00
_cell.angle_gamma   90.00
#
_symmetry.space_group_name_H-M   'P 1'
#
loop_
_entity.id
_entity.type
_entity.pdbx_description
1 polymer ?
#
loop_
_entity_poly.entity_id
_entity_poly.type
_entity_poly.pdbx_seq_one_letter_code
_entity_poly.pdbx_strand_id
1 'polypeptide(L)'
;MRDYALEGDPAIASRGSPSTPGATERFFRCENHLHLNLNLRIGSVYRESELRRRCSRDKLPRLEEFLSDSSMLKEVAEPETLRGKERSRQGAALKRAAPPEEDARRLRRRALSRKLCVGQLVWDCSVQPARAARITAICATEERPFLVRHLDATPGSSGSGASFSVNDPVSVNGRPGVVTWDGRPTHQFAKVRFEDGKESDVLPVCSLQANRSLVEEEVFVSDFDLESLELSHLLRSGGPNGAGPNAPGFADKPAPVTIDAPVGIALRSSEAKAALQGLRAGQVCWSFGGNRLPWPVKLLQECPETRTWRVLFLGAEWREESLSVACLRPYVQGDFAVLAGILPIAQEEHAKCGEAAEERARSASSASKDTVTEAA
;
A
#
# COMPACT_ATOMS: atom_id res chain seq x y z
N MET A 1 52.91 -39.47 -24.80
CA MET A 1 53.08 -38.10 -25.32
C MET A 1 52.00 -37.86 -26.36
N ARG A 2 50.92 -37.18 -25.98
CA ARG A 2 49.88 -36.70 -26.89
C ARG A 2 49.69 -35.23 -26.56
N ASP A 3 50.17 -34.39 -27.46
CA ASP A 3 50.08 -32.93 -27.35
C ASP A 3 48.65 -32.50 -27.70
N TYR A 4 47.97 -31.88 -26.73
CA TYR A 4 46.70 -31.21 -26.97
C TYR A 4 46.99 -29.72 -27.21
N ALA A 5 46.82 -29.31 -28.47
CA ALA A 5 46.86 -27.92 -28.88
C ALA A 5 45.61 -27.19 -28.35
N LEU A 6 45.84 -26.11 -27.60
CA LEU A 6 44.81 -25.16 -27.18
C LEU A 6 44.52 -24.22 -28.36
N GLU A 7 43.39 -24.41 -29.04
CA GLU A 7 42.83 -23.41 -29.94
C GLU A 7 42.21 -22.28 -29.11
N GLY A 8 42.70 -21.06 -29.31
CA GLY A 8 42.20 -19.86 -28.65
C GLY A 8 41.02 -19.26 -29.41
N ASP A 9 39.92 -19.03 -28.69
CA ASP A 9 38.78 -18.27 -29.19
C ASP A 9 39.16 -16.82 -29.49
N PRO A 10 38.83 -16.26 -30.68
CA PRO A 10 39.07 -14.86 -30.96
C PRO A 10 38.06 -13.98 -30.21
N ALA A 11 38.58 -13.10 -29.35
CA ALA A 11 37.82 -12.05 -28.70
C ALA A 11 37.17 -11.12 -29.75
N ILE A 12 35.85 -11.22 -29.91
CA ILE A 12 35.05 -10.28 -30.69
C ILE A 12 34.96 -8.97 -29.91
N ALA A 13 35.95 -8.10 -30.11
CA ALA A 13 35.89 -6.72 -29.68
C ALA A 13 34.81 -5.99 -30.51
N SER A 14 33.62 -5.81 -29.92
CA SER A 14 32.56 -4.97 -30.46
C SER A 14 33.02 -3.50 -30.46
N ARG A 15 33.76 -3.11 -31.50
CA ARG A 15 34.12 -1.72 -31.80
C ARG A 15 32.84 -0.92 -31.98
N GLY A 16 32.53 -0.07 -31.00
CA GLY A 16 31.56 1.01 -31.19
C GLY A 16 32.08 1.93 -32.29
N SER A 17 31.41 1.92 -33.44
CA SER A 17 31.71 2.85 -34.53
C SER A 17 31.59 4.28 -34.01
N PRO A 18 32.63 5.12 -34.15
CA PRO A 18 32.57 6.52 -33.75
C PRO A 18 31.51 7.21 -34.62
N SER A 19 30.43 7.67 -33.98
CA SER A 19 29.39 8.46 -34.61
C SER A 19 30.02 9.72 -35.21
N THR A 20 29.97 9.86 -36.53
CA THR A 20 30.46 11.02 -37.25
C THR A 20 29.77 12.29 -36.72
N PRO A 21 30.51 13.26 -36.15
CA PRO A 21 29.93 14.48 -35.61
C PRO A 21 29.44 15.35 -36.78
N GLY A 22 28.15 15.27 -37.08
CA GLY A 22 27.53 16.02 -38.18
C GLY A 22 26.32 15.36 -38.84
N ALA A 23 25.97 14.12 -38.46
CA ALA A 23 24.73 13.51 -38.96
C ALA A 23 23.52 14.29 -38.40
N THR A 24 22.83 15.02 -39.28
CA THR A 24 21.53 15.64 -38.97
C THR A 24 20.57 14.58 -38.45
N GLU A 25 19.99 14.83 -37.28
CA GLU A 25 19.05 13.89 -36.65
C GLU A 25 17.80 13.75 -37.54
N ARG A 26 17.48 12.52 -37.94
CA ARG A 26 16.32 12.21 -38.78
C ARG A 26 15.07 11.98 -37.94
N PHE A 27 13.93 12.39 -38.48
CA PHE A 27 12.62 12.26 -37.84
C PHE A 27 11.69 11.43 -38.71
N PHE A 28 10.97 10.50 -38.10
CA PHE A 28 10.10 9.55 -38.79
C PHE A 28 8.69 9.61 -38.22
N ARG A 29 7.69 9.73 -39.10
CA ARG A 29 6.27 9.56 -38.77
C ARG A 29 5.87 8.11 -38.96
N CYS A 30 5.26 7.54 -37.94
CA CYS A 30 4.77 6.16 -37.97
C CYS A 30 3.46 6.08 -38.75
N GLU A 31 3.48 5.52 -39.96
CA GLU A 31 2.27 5.35 -40.79
C GLU A 31 1.57 4.02 -40.47
N ASN A 32 2.32 2.98 -40.09
CA ASN A 32 1.81 1.64 -39.79
C ASN A 32 2.44 1.02 -38.53
N HIS A 33 1.80 -0.03 -37.99
CA HIS A 33 2.33 -0.78 -36.84
C HIS A 33 3.56 -1.63 -37.25
N LEU A 34 4.72 -1.34 -36.66
CA LEU A 34 5.98 -2.05 -36.99
C LEU A 34 6.09 -3.48 -36.40
N HIS A 35 5.13 -3.92 -35.58
CA HIS A 35 5.17 -5.21 -34.86
C HIS A 35 6.46 -5.47 -34.03
N LEU A 36 7.19 -4.41 -33.68
CA LEU A 36 8.43 -4.49 -32.89
C LEU A 36 8.21 -4.42 -31.37
N ASN A 37 6.96 -4.26 -30.90
CA ASN A 37 6.58 -4.00 -29.50
C ASN A 37 7.13 -2.67 -28.93
N LEU A 38 7.29 -1.65 -29.78
CA LEU A 38 7.79 -0.32 -29.39
C LEU A 38 6.70 0.62 -28.83
N ASN A 39 5.43 0.19 -28.86
CA ASN A 39 4.26 0.98 -28.46
C ASN A 39 4.20 2.36 -29.13
N LEU A 40 4.50 2.43 -30.43
CA LEU A 40 4.40 3.65 -31.23
C LEU A 40 2.94 3.92 -31.59
N ARG A 41 2.56 5.19 -31.62
CA ARG A 41 1.24 5.63 -32.07
C ARG A 41 1.32 5.97 -33.55
N ILE A 42 0.39 5.44 -34.34
CA ILE A 42 0.23 5.81 -35.75
C ILE A 42 -0.03 7.32 -35.85
N GLY A 43 0.58 7.96 -36.85
CA GLY A 43 0.55 9.39 -37.12
C GLY A 43 1.51 10.25 -36.28
N SER A 44 2.16 9.69 -35.26
CA SER A 44 3.12 10.42 -34.41
C SER A 44 4.52 10.44 -34.99
N VAL A 45 5.28 11.51 -34.70
CA VAL A 45 6.66 11.71 -35.16
C VAL A 45 7.65 11.34 -34.05
N TYR A 46 8.67 10.56 -34.39
CA TYR A 46 9.70 10.07 -33.48
C TYR A 46 11.10 10.37 -34.03
N ARG A 47 12.06 10.60 -33.14
CA ARG A 47 13.48 10.70 -33.49
C ARG A 47 14.05 9.32 -33.80
N GLU A 48 14.93 9.20 -34.79
CA GLU A 48 15.59 7.92 -35.10
C GLU A 48 16.31 7.33 -33.87
N SER A 49 17.01 8.20 -33.14
CA SER A 49 17.73 7.86 -31.91
C SER A 49 16.80 7.24 -30.85
N GLU A 50 15.58 7.76 -30.74
CA GLU A 50 14.56 7.24 -29.82
C GLU A 50 14.02 5.87 -30.26
N LEU A 51 13.77 5.70 -31.56
CA LEU A 51 13.34 4.41 -32.11
C LEU A 51 14.39 3.33 -31.87
N ARG A 52 15.67 3.62 -32.13
CA ARG A 52 16.80 2.71 -31.85
C ARG A 52 16.92 2.38 -30.37
N ARG A 53 16.74 3.36 -29.48
CA ARG A 53 16.82 3.16 -28.02
C ARG A 53 15.69 2.28 -27.47
N ARG A 54 14.48 2.41 -28.01
CA ARG A 54 13.32 1.60 -27.58
C ARG A 54 13.37 0.17 -28.13
N CYS A 55 14.12 -0.06 -29.20
CA CYS A 55 14.23 -1.36 -29.83
C CYS A 55 15.22 -2.27 -29.09
N SER A 56 14.82 -3.53 -28.87
CA SER A 56 15.72 -4.56 -28.36
C SER A 56 16.83 -4.83 -29.37
N ARG A 57 18.05 -5.17 -28.90
CA ARG A 57 19.22 -5.40 -29.77
C ARG A 57 18.94 -6.41 -30.89
N ASP A 58 18.18 -7.47 -30.59
CA ASP A 58 17.83 -8.54 -31.54
C ASP A 58 16.89 -8.07 -32.68
N LYS A 59 16.23 -6.93 -32.51
CA LYS A 59 15.24 -6.38 -33.46
C LYS A 59 15.77 -5.17 -34.23
N LEU A 60 17.01 -4.74 -33.97
CA LEU A 60 17.63 -3.62 -34.68
C LEU A 60 17.69 -3.82 -36.21
N PRO A 61 18.02 -5.02 -36.75
CA PRO A 61 18.04 -5.23 -38.20
C PRO A 61 16.68 -5.00 -38.85
N ARG A 62 15.59 -5.45 -38.20
CA ARG A 62 14.22 -5.20 -38.69
C ARG A 62 13.82 -3.73 -38.58
N LEU A 63 14.29 -3.03 -37.55
CA LEU A 63 14.08 -1.59 -37.46
C LEU A 63 14.76 -0.84 -38.61
N GLU A 64 15.95 -1.26 -39.04
CA GLU A 64 16.67 -0.65 -40.17
C GLU A 64 15.96 -0.89 -41.51
N GLU A 65 15.35 -2.06 -41.68
CA GLU A 65 14.46 -2.35 -42.81
C GLU A 65 13.25 -1.39 -42.82
N PHE A 66 12.58 -1.21 -41.67
CA PHE A 66 11.46 -0.27 -41.56
C PHE A 66 11.84 1.19 -41.71
N LEU A 67 13.05 1.60 -41.30
CA LEU A 67 13.56 2.96 -41.51
C LEU A 67 13.81 3.25 -42.99
N SER A 68 14.03 2.21 -43.80
CA SER A 68 14.19 2.30 -45.24
C SER A 68 12.84 2.23 -45.98
N ASP A 69 11.81 1.65 -45.33
CA ASP A 69 10.47 1.50 -45.90
C ASP A 69 9.56 2.72 -45.58
N SER A 70 9.43 3.60 -46.57
CA SER A 70 8.57 4.80 -46.51
C SER A 70 7.07 4.50 -46.30
N SER A 71 6.61 3.27 -46.53
CA SER A 71 5.22 2.88 -46.26
C SER A 71 4.95 2.62 -44.77
N MET A 72 5.99 2.34 -44.00
CA MET A 72 5.93 2.06 -42.56
C MET A 72 6.35 3.29 -41.75
N LEU A 73 7.47 3.90 -42.12
CA LEU A 73 8.02 5.09 -41.50
C LEU A 73 8.32 6.14 -42.56
N LYS A 74 7.53 7.21 -42.57
CA LYS A 74 7.76 8.33 -43.48
C LYS A 74 8.75 9.31 -42.87
N GLU A 75 9.87 9.56 -43.52
CA GLU A 75 10.81 10.61 -43.10
C GLU A 75 10.13 11.98 -43.25
N VAL A 76 10.18 12.79 -42.18
CA VAL A 76 9.56 14.12 -42.13
C VAL A 76 10.64 15.12 -41.69
N ALA A 77 10.58 16.34 -42.24
CA ALA A 77 11.40 17.43 -41.74
C ALA A 77 11.16 17.66 -40.24
N GLU A 78 12.16 18.19 -39.53
CA GLU A 78 12.09 18.45 -38.09
C GLU A 78 10.78 19.18 -37.75
N PRO A 79 9.88 18.55 -36.96
CA PRO A 79 8.60 19.16 -36.67
C PRO A 79 8.81 20.41 -35.80
N GLU A 80 8.24 21.54 -36.20
CA GLU A 80 8.35 22.82 -35.48
C GLU A 80 7.91 22.71 -34.01
N THR A 81 7.02 21.75 -33.71
CA THR A 81 6.54 21.46 -32.35
C THR A 81 7.62 20.94 -31.40
N LEU A 82 8.70 20.35 -31.90
CA LEU A 82 9.86 19.93 -31.10
C LEU A 82 10.91 21.04 -30.95
N ARG A 83 10.95 21.98 -31.91
CA ARG A 83 11.93 23.08 -31.94
C ARG A 83 11.79 24.07 -30.78
N GLY A 84 10.59 24.17 -30.19
CA GLY A 84 10.28 25.15 -29.14
C GLY A 84 10.55 24.70 -27.70
N LYS A 85 10.76 23.40 -27.42
CA LYS A 85 10.85 22.90 -26.03
C LYS A 85 12.27 22.65 -25.52
N GLU A 86 13.29 22.58 -26.37
CA GLU A 86 14.66 22.27 -25.94
C GLU A 86 15.49 23.50 -25.53
N ARG A 87 15.12 24.72 -25.98
CA ARG A 87 15.90 25.94 -25.67
C ARG A 87 15.69 26.52 -24.26
N SER A 88 14.75 26.02 -23.47
CA SER A 88 14.57 26.45 -22.07
C SER A 88 15.39 25.64 -21.06
N ARG A 89 16.15 24.60 -21.49
CA ARG A 89 16.92 23.74 -20.58
C ARG A 89 18.45 23.84 -20.66
N GLN A 90 19.01 24.65 -21.56
CA GLN A 90 20.47 24.73 -21.72
C GLN A 90 21.16 25.86 -20.92
N GLY A 91 20.41 26.60 -20.08
CA GLY A 91 20.96 27.65 -19.22
C GLY A 91 21.08 27.30 -17.73
N ALA A 92 21.17 26.02 -17.35
CA ALA A 92 21.41 25.63 -15.95
C ALA A 92 22.00 24.21 -15.84
N ALA A 93 23.18 24.01 -16.42
CA ALA A 93 24.05 22.87 -16.07
C ALA A 93 24.80 23.16 -14.76
N LEU A 94 24.06 23.51 -13.71
CA LEU A 94 24.49 23.28 -12.33
C LEU A 94 23.82 21.97 -11.93
N LYS A 95 24.65 20.96 -11.63
CA LYS A 95 24.28 19.62 -11.13
C LYS A 95 22.99 19.64 -10.31
N ARG A 96 21.83 19.45 -10.95
CA ARG A 96 20.60 19.10 -10.24
C ARG A 96 20.70 17.63 -9.97
N ALA A 97 21.20 17.32 -8.77
CA ALA A 97 20.93 16.06 -8.11
C ALA A 97 19.45 15.70 -8.33
N ALA A 98 19.16 14.42 -8.50
CA ALA A 98 17.79 13.93 -8.47
C ALA A 98 17.06 14.65 -7.31
N PRO A 99 15.82 15.16 -7.53
CA PRO A 99 15.06 15.72 -6.41
C PRO A 99 15.14 14.70 -5.27
N PRO A 100 15.48 15.13 -4.04
CA PRO A 100 15.65 14.24 -2.91
C PRO A 100 14.51 13.20 -2.94
N GLU A 101 14.81 11.94 -2.64
CA GLU A 101 13.81 10.87 -2.71
C GLU A 101 12.50 11.24 -1.97
N GLU A 102 12.63 12.09 -0.95
CA GLU A 102 11.56 12.71 -0.22
C GLU A 102 10.62 13.61 -1.06
N ASP A 103 11.12 14.41 -2.00
CA ASP A 103 10.30 15.24 -2.89
C ASP A 103 9.53 14.41 -3.91
N ALA A 104 10.13 13.34 -4.43
CA ALA A 104 9.44 12.39 -5.29
C ALA A 104 8.35 11.62 -4.50
N ARG A 105 8.63 11.27 -3.23
CA ARG A 105 7.63 10.72 -2.31
C ARG A 105 6.53 11.74 -2.02
N ARG A 106 6.84 13.02 -1.79
CA ARG A 106 5.86 14.12 -1.58
C ARG A 106 4.92 14.30 -2.78
N LEU A 107 5.44 14.27 -4.00
CA LEU A 107 4.63 14.36 -5.23
C LEU A 107 3.72 13.14 -5.42
N ARG A 108 4.18 11.93 -5.09
CA ARG A 108 3.34 10.73 -5.12
C ARG A 108 2.26 10.76 -4.04
N ARG A 109 2.55 11.25 -2.84
CA ARG A 109 1.55 11.43 -1.75
C ARG A 109 0.46 12.43 -2.12
N ARG A 110 0.79 13.56 -2.78
CA ARG A 110 -0.20 14.54 -3.28
C ARG A 110 -1.15 13.95 -4.35
N ALA A 111 -0.70 12.97 -5.12
CA ALA A 111 -1.56 12.30 -6.10
C ALA A 111 -2.56 11.33 -5.42
N LEU A 112 -2.21 10.80 -4.23
CA LEU A 112 -3.04 9.90 -3.44
C LEU A 112 -4.07 10.64 -2.57
N SER A 113 -3.80 11.89 -2.15
CA SER A 113 -4.74 12.66 -1.32
C SER A 113 -6.06 13.00 -2.02
N ARG A 114 -6.12 12.92 -3.36
CA ARG A 114 -7.38 13.02 -4.13
C ARG A 114 -8.31 11.81 -4.01
N LYS A 115 -7.92 10.76 -3.26
CA LYS A 115 -8.73 9.53 -3.10
C LYS A 115 -9.19 9.26 -1.67
N LEU A 116 -8.78 10.08 -0.70
CA LEU A 116 -9.19 9.87 0.68
C LEU A 116 -10.65 10.28 0.85
N CYS A 117 -11.47 9.42 1.45
CA CYS A 117 -12.90 9.68 1.70
C CYS A 117 -13.25 9.58 3.18
N VAL A 118 -14.33 10.28 3.58
CA VAL A 118 -14.89 10.15 4.94
C VAL A 118 -15.27 8.69 5.20
N GLY A 119 -14.93 8.21 6.40
CA GLY A 119 -15.13 6.84 6.83
C GLY A 119 -13.97 5.90 6.50
N GLN A 120 -12.96 6.33 5.73
CA GLN A 120 -11.80 5.53 5.37
C GLN A 120 -10.85 5.33 6.56
N LEU A 121 -10.32 4.10 6.67
CA LEU A 121 -9.25 3.78 7.61
C LEU A 121 -7.90 4.27 7.07
N VAL A 122 -7.13 4.92 7.93
CA VAL A 122 -5.82 5.48 7.64
C VAL A 122 -4.87 5.22 8.79
N TRP A 123 -3.56 5.25 8.53
CA TRP A 123 -2.57 5.40 9.57
C TRP A 123 -2.23 6.87 9.73
N ASP A 124 -2.41 7.40 10.95
CA ASP A 124 -1.89 8.70 11.33
C ASP A 124 -0.42 8.56 11.71
N CYS A 125 0.44 9.02 10.80
CA CYS A 125 1.88 9.04 10.92
C CYS A 125 2.40 10.33 11.60
N SER A 126 1.53 11.29 11.95
CA SER A 126 1.93 12.49 12.70
C SER A 126 2.24 12.20 14.17
N VAL A 127 1.75 11.07 14.69
CA VAL A 127 1.98 10.56 16.04
C VAL A 127 2.97 9.40 16.03
N GLN A 128 3.77 9.26 17.10
CA GLN A 128 4.76 8.18 17.23
C GLN A 128 4.51 7.37 18.52
N PRO A 129 4.22 6.05 18.43
CA PRO A 129 4.11 5.26 17.20
C PRO A 129 2.91 5.69 16.33
N ALA A 130 2.98 5.40 15.02
CA ALA A 130 1.86 5.68 14.11
C ALA A 130 0.61 4.93 14.59
N ARG A 131 -0.56 5.58 14.53
CA ARG A 131 -1.81 5.06 15.10
C ARG A 131 -2.85 4.85 14.02
N ALA A 132 -3.61 3.76 14.13
CA ALA A 132 -4.72 3.50 13.21
C ALA A 132 -5.84 4.51 13.51
N ALA A 133 -6.37 5.14 12.47
CA ALA A 133 -7.40 6.16 12.57
C ALA A 133 -8.46 6.00 11.48
N ARG A 134 -9.59 6.69 11.65
CA ARG A 134 -10.66 6.79 10.66
C ARG A 134 -10.87 8.26 10.32
N ILE A 135 -10.98 8.59 9.03
CA ILE A 135 -11.33 9.94 8.59
C ILE A 135 -12.80 10.20 8.97
N THR A 136 -13.08 11.14 9.86
CA THR A 136 -14.44 11.51 10.28
C THR A 136 -15.00 12.67 9.47
N ALA A 137 -14.14 13.59 9.02
CA ALA A 137 -14.53 14.70 8.17
C ALA A 137 -13.40 15.14 7.22
N ILE A 138 -13.76 15.83 6.14
CA ILE A 138 -12.81 16.45 5.20
C ILE A 138 -13.14 17.95 5.09
N CYS A 139 -12.26 18.79 5.62
CA CYS A 139 -12.36 20.25 5.62
C CYS A 139 -11.50 20.85 4.50
N ALA A 140 -12.07 20.98 3.29
CA ALA A 140 -11.34 21.44 2.10
C ALA A 140 -10.74 22.86 2.21
N THR A 141 -11.15 23.65 3.19
CA THR A 141 -10.69 25.02 3.42
C THR A 141 -9.45 25.12 4.32
N GLU A 142 -9.07 24.03 4.98
CA GLU A 142 -7.99 24.04 5.97
C GLU A 142 -6.66 23.51 5.40
N GLU A 143 -5.55 23.93 6.00
CA GLU A 143 -4.19 23.45 5.65
C GLU A 143 -4.01 21.95 5.96
N ARG A 144 -4.81 21.44 6.90
CA ARG A 144 -4.92 20.03 7.29
C ARG A 144 -6.35 19.57 7.03
N PRO A 145 -6.66 19.10 5.82
CA PRO A 145 -8.04 18.92 5.43
C PRO A 145 -8.69 17.68 6.03
N PHE A 146 -7.99 16.83 6.78
CA PHE A 146 -8.55 15.59 7.30
C PHE A 146 -8.72 15.64 8.81
N LEU A 147 -9.96 15.48 9.25
CA LEU A 147 -10.26 15.19 10.64
C LEU A 147 -10.24 13.69 10.83
N VAL A 148 -9.37 13.19 11.70
CA VAL A 148 -9.24 11.76 11.95
C VAL A 148 -9.48 11.43 13.41
N ARG A 149 -10.09 10.27 13.64
CA ARG A 149 -10.30 9.68 14.96
C ARG A 149 -9.45 8.43 15.10
N HIS A 150 -8.56 8.38 16.09
CA HIS A 150 -7.78 7.16 16.37
C HIS A 150 -8.68 6.02 16.88
N LEU A 151 -8.44 4.81 16.40
CA LEU A 151 -9.25 3.61 16.70
C LEU A 151 -8.86 2.95 18.03
N ASP A 152 -7.63 3.18 18.47
CA ASP A 152 -7.08 2.72 19.74
C ASP A 152 -7.38 3.70 20.90
N ALA A 153 -8.00 4.85 20.60
CA ALA A 153 -8.66 5.68 21.60
C ALA A 153 -9.88 4.91 22.13
N THR A 154 -9.61 3.90 22.96
CA THR A 154 -10.65 3.23 23.72
C THR A 154 -11.40 4.32 24.50
N PRO A 155 -12.74 4.37 24.44
CA PRO A 155 -13.55 5.38 25.11
C PRO A 155 -13.53 5.27 26.66
N GLY A 156 -12.45 4.76 27.23
CA GLY A 156 -12.26 4.53 28.67
C GLY A 156 -10.82 4.24 29.10
N SER A 157 -9.79 4.24 28.23
CA SER A 157 -8.39 4.09 28.69
C SER A 157 -7.78 5.42 29.17
N SER A 158 -8.54 6.16 29.97
CA SER A 158 -8.00 7.15 30.92
C SER A 158 -7.62 6.47 32.25
N GLY A 159 -7.22 5.20 32.21
CA GLY A 159 -6.69 4.44 33.36
C GLY A 159 -5.33 4.94 33.86
N SER A 160 -4.72 5.90 33.19
CA SER A 160 -3.60 6.68 33.73
C SER A 160 -4.15 7.87 34.50
N GLY A 161 -4.63 7.61 35.73
CA GLY A 161 -4.86 8.62 36.77
C GLY A 161 -5.47 9.92 36.27
N ALA A 162 -6.69 9.89 35.74
CA ALA A 162 -7.42 11.11 35.41
C ALA A 162 -7.50 12.01 36.65
N SER A 163 -6.63 13.01 36.70
CA SER A 163 -6.62 14.01 37.76
C SER A 163 -7.79 14.95 37.50
N PHE A 164 -8.87 14.80 38.24
CA PHE A 164 -9.98 15.75 38.21
C PHE A 164 -9.61 17.00 39.00
N SER A 165 -9.82 18.16 38.40
CA SER A 165 -9.66 19.46 39.03
C SER A 165 -11.03 20.02 39.46
N VAL A 166 -11.03 20.96 40.40
CA VAL A 166 -12.25 21.69 40.77
C VAL A 166 -12.82 22.38 39.51
N ASN A 167 -14.12 22.22 39.32
CA ASN A 167 -14.95 22.59 38.17
C ASN A 167 -14.91 21.65 36.96
N ASP A 168 -14.22 20.51 37.02
CA ASP A 168 -14.30 19.53 35.94
C ASP A 168 -15.69 18.87 35.87
N PRO A 169 -16.30 18.74 34.68
CA PRO A 169 -17.56 18.05 34.50
C PRO A 169 -17.37 16.54 34.63
N VAL A 170 -18.13 15.91 35.51
CA VAL A 170 -18.10 14.47 35.80
C VAL A 170 -19.51 13.89 35.90
N SER A 171 -19.63 12.59 35.78
CA SER A 171 -20.85 11.85 36.10
C SER A 171 -20.58 10.78 37.14
N VAL A 172 -21.56 10.58 38.03
CA VAL A 172 -21.51 9.57 39.09
C VAL A 172 -22.77 8.73 38.96
N ASN A 173 -22.63 7.44 38.64
CA ASN A 173 -23.76 6.54 38.39
C ASN A 173 -24.78 7.12 37.39
N GLY A 174 -24.29 7.74 36.30
CA GLY A 174 -25.10 8.37 35.28
C GLY A 174 -25.68 9.75 35.63
N ARG A 175 -25.40 10.28 36.83
CA ARG A 175 -25.85 11.63 37.22
C ARG A 175 -24.77 12.67 36.91
N PRO A 176 -25.03 13.69 36.06
CA PRO A 176 -24.08 14.73 35.72
C PRO A 176 -23.84 15.70 36.88
N GLY A 177 -22.61 16.18 37.01
CA GLY A 177 -22.20 17.17 38.01
C GLY A 177 -20.83 17.77 37.73
N VAL A 178 -20.37 18.63 38.63
CA VAL A 178 -19.07 19.30 38.59
C VAL A 178 -18.28 19.03 39.86
N VAL A 179 -16.98 18.78 39.73
CA VAL A 179 -16.11 18.56 40.89
C VAL A 179 -16.00 19.85 41.70
N THR A 180 -16.34 19.83 42.99
CA THR A 180 -16.22 21.00 43.89
C THR A 180 -15.00 20.92 44.80
N TRP A 181 -14.41 19.74 44.95
CA TRP A 181 -13.23 19.51 45.79
C TRP A 181 -12.44 18.30 45.28
N ASP A 182 -11.11 18.38 45.26
CA ASP A 182 -10.22 17.44 44.57
C ASP A 182 -9.26 16.65 45.50
N GLY A 183 -9.56 16.52 46.80
CA GLY A 183 -8.91 15.51 47.66
C GLY A 183 -7.43 15.70 47.95
N ARG A 184 -6.86 16.89 47.77
CA ARG A 184 -5.43 17.15 48.04
C ARG A 184 -5.09 16.85 49.52
N PRO A 185 -3.92 16.25 49.79
CA PRO A 185 -2.78 16.08 48.88
C PRO A 185 -2.74 14.78 48.04
N THR A 186 -3.60 13.79 48.29
CA THR A 186 -3.48 12.46 47.65
C THR A 186 -4.38 12.25 46.44
N HIS A 187 -5.34 13.14 46.15
CA HIS A 187 -6.24 13.07 44.99
C HIS A 187 -7.00 11.74 44.83
N GLN A 188 -7.18 10.99 45.92
CA GLN A 188 -7.89 9.70 45.89
C GLN A 188 -9.40 9.87 45.95
N PHE A 189 -9.87 11.05 46.36
CA PHE A 189 -11.28 11.35 46.55
C PHE A 189 -11.65 12.73 46.02
N ALA A 190 -12.92 12.93 45.71
CA ALA A 190 -13.46 14.22 45.30
C ALA A 190 -14.88 14.41 45.87
N LYS A 191 -15.35 15.65 45.85
CA LYS A 191 -16.78 15.97 45.97
C LYS A 191 -17.29 16.50 44.66
N VAL A 192 -18.53 16.15 44.32
CA VAL A 192 -19.23 16.57 43.11
C VAL A 192 -20.51 17.29 43.50
N ARG A 193 -20.78 18.44 42.88
CA ARG A 193 -22.07 19.12 42.92
C ARG A 193 -22.86 18.76 41.67
N PHE A 194 -24.01 18.12 41.85
CA PHE A 194 -24.89 17.73 40.76
C PHE A 194 -25.69 18.93 40.24
N GLU A 195 -26.28 18.79 39.05
CA GLU A 195 -27.13 19.83 38.44
C GLU A 195 -28.37 20.20 39.27
N ASP A 196 -28.85 19.29 40.13
CA ASP A 196 -29.94 19.54 41.08
C ASP A 196 -29.51 20.42 42.28
N GLY A 197 -28.26 20.89 42.29
CA GLY A 197 -27.68 21.71 43.34
C GLY A 197 -27.23 20.92 44.57
N LYS A 198 -27.47 19.60 44.63
CA LYS A 198 -27.02 18.77 45.76
C LYS A 198 -25.54 18.44 45.62
N GLU A 199 -24.84 18.47 46.75
CA GLU A 199 -23.46 18.00 46.82
C GLU A 199 -23.43 16.53 47.25
N SER A 200 -22.51 15.78 46.66
CA SER A 200 -22.18 14.42 47.08
C SER A 200 -21.30 14.41 48.32
N ASP A 201 -21.28 13.26 48.99
CA ASP A 201 -20.24 12.91 49.95
C ASP A 201 -18.87 12.78 49.28
N VAL A 202 -17.85 12.47 50.07
CA VAL A 202 -16.50 12.21 49.57
C VAL A 202 -16.50 10.91 48.76
N LEU A 203 -16.38 11.01 47.44
CA LEU A 203 -16.40 9.90 46.50
C LEU A 203 -14.99 9.54 46.06
N PRO A 204 -14.64 8.25 45.91
CA PRO A 204 -13.35 7.86 45.35
C PRO A 204 -13.27 8.27 43.87
N VAL A 205 -12.11 8.77 43.43
CA VAL A 205 -11.91 9.26 42.05
C VAL A 205 -12.23 8.19 41.00
N CYS A 206 -12.03 6.90 41.29
CA CYS A 206 -12.38 5.79 40.41
C CYS A 206 -13.90 5.60 40.18
N SER A 207 -14.75 6.23 41.01
CA SER A 207 -16.21 6.23 40.83
C SER A 207 -16.73 7.37 39.95
N LEU A 208 -15.85 8.34 39.61
CA LEU A 208 -16.18 9.44 38.74
C LEU A 208 -15.92 9.02 37.29
N GLN A 209 -16.92 9.23 36.45
CA GLN A 209 -16.78 9.15 35.00
C GLN A 209 -16.57 10.58 34.50
N ALA A 210 -15.56 10.82 33.65
CA ALA A 210 -15.41 12.12 33.04
C ALA A 210 -16.63 12.38 32.15
N ASN A 211 -17.43 13.40 32.46
CA ASN A 211 -18.46 13.94 31.56
C ASN A 211 -17.82 14.96 30.61
N ARG A 212 -16.56 14.73 30.25
CA ARG A 212 -16.14 15.17 28.93
C ARG A 212 -17.12 14.48 28.01
N SER A 213 -17.89 15.26 27.24
CA SER A 213 -18.38 14.74 25.98
C SER A 213 -17.22 13.93 25.42
N LEU A 214 -17.48 12.72 24.95
CA LEU A 214 -16.55 12.06 24.05
C LEU A 214 -16.43 13.01 22.85
N VAL A 215 -15.67 14.10 23.02
CA VAL A 215 -14.89 14.71 21.99
C VAL A 215 -13.91 13.60 21.74
N GLU A 216 -14.39 12.66 20.92
CA GLU A 216 -13.57 11.79 20.12
C GLU A 216 -12.38 12.65 19.74
N GLU A 217 -11.17 12.24 20.12
CA GLU A 217 -9.98 13.05 19.93
C GLU A 217 -9.76 13.14 18.43
N GLU A 218 -10.47 14.09 17.83
CA GLU A 218 -10.55 14.36 16.43
C GLU A 218 -9.39 15.30 16.17
N VAL A 219 -8.35 14.74 15.55
CA VAL A 219 -7.13 15.47 15.27
C VAL A 219 -7.17 15.88 13.80
N PHE A 220 -6.91 17.16 13.55
CA PHE A 220 -6.68 17.64 12.20
C PHE A 220 -5.28 17.21 11.73
N VAL A 221 -5.26 16.36 10.72
CA VAL A 221 -4.05 15.75 10.17
C VAL A 221 -3.89 16.15 8.71
N SER A 222 -2.65 16.40 8.30
CA SER A 222 -2.35 16.77 6.92
C SER A 222 -2.35 15.52 6.02
N ASP A 223 -2.62 15.72 4.73
CA ASP A 223 -2.53 14.71 3.67
C ASP A 223 -1.21 13.91 3.71
N PHE A 224 -0.11 14.56 4.12
CA PHE A 224 1.23 13.97 4.12
C PHE A 224 1.48 13.03 5.27
N ASP A 225 0.67 13.17 6.32
CA ASP A 225 0.73 12.44 7.57
C ASP A 225 -0.29 11.30 7.62
N LEU A 226 -1.15 11.17 6.60
CA LEU A 226 -2.07 10.06 6.45
C LEU A 226 -1.57 9.07 5.41
N GLU A 227 -1.49 7.80 5.79
CA GLU A 227 -1.31 6.70 4.85
C GLU A 227 -2.63 5.93 4.69
N SER A 228 -3.16 5.93 3.46
CA SER A 228 -4.37 5.19 3.09
C SER A 228 -4.20 3.69 3.32
N LEU A 229 -5.09 3.08 4.09
CA LEU A 229 -5.30 1.63 4.03
C LEU A 229 -6.18 1.32 2.81
N GLU A 230 -5.57 1.17 1.61
CA GLU A 230 -6.30 0.70 0.42
C GLU A 230 -6.69 -0.79 0.58
N LEU A 231 -7.91 -1.04 1.05
CA LEU A 231 -8.51 -2.39 1.12
C LEU A 231 -8.76 -2.98 -0.28
N SER A 232 -8.93 -2.14 -1.30
CA SER A 232 -9.35 -2.53 -2.65
C SER A 232 -8.31 -3.33 -3.44
N HIS A 233 -7.02 -3.27 -3.11
CA HIS A 233 -6.01 -4.17 -3.68
C HIS A 233 -6.10 -5.60 -3.14
N LEU A 234 -6.81 -5.81 -2.03
CA LEU A 234 -7.07 -7.10 -1.41
C LEU A 234 -8.40 -7.72 -1.87
N LEU A 235 -9.25 -6.96 -2.58
CA LEU A 235 -10.58 -7.35 -3.07
C LEU A 235 -10.63 -7.67 -4.58
N ARG A 236 -9.47 -7.81 -5.26
CA ARG A 236 -9.48 -8.25 -6.66
C ARG A 236 -9.80 -9.73 -6.73
N SER A 237 -11.06 -10.06 -6.98
CA SER A 237 -11.50 -11.43 -7.24
C SER A 237 -10.52 -12.15 -8.18
N GLY A 238 -9.91 -13.23 -7.71
CA GLY A 238 -9.28 -14.18 -8.61
C GLY A 238 -10.36 -14.69 -9.55
N GLY A 239 -10.36 -14.23 -10.80
CA GLY A 239 -11.23 -14.77 -11.83
C GLY A 239 -10.98 -16.28 -11.97
N PRO A 240 -11.99 -17.06 -12.37
CA PRO A 240 -11.84 -18.51 -12.49
C PRO A 240 -10.84 -18.82 -13.60
N ASN A 241 -9.63 -19.23 -13.22
CA ASN A 241 -8.75 -19.97 -14.12
C ASN A 241 -9.41 -21.32 -14.39
N GLY A 242 -10.15 -21.39 -15.49
CA GLY A 242 -10.71 -22.61 -16.04
C GLY A 242 -9.59 -23.62 -16.30
N ALA A 243 -9.61 -24.70 -15.52
CA ALA A 243 -8.91 -25.92 -15.83
C ALA A 243 -9.58 -26.58 -17.04
N GLY A 244 -8.84 -26.69 -18.14
CA GLY A 244 -9.13 -27.66 -19.21
C GLY A 244 -8.17 -28.85 -19.06
N PRO A 245 -8.64 -30.11 -19.05
CA PRO A 245 -7.78 -31.27 -19.03
C PRO A 245 -7.40 -31.63 -20.48
N ASN A 246 -6.10 -31.61 -20.81
CA ASN A 246 -5.42 -32.54 -21.74
C ASN A 246 -4.10 -31.93 -22.26
N ALA A 247 -2.96 -32.40 -21.75
CA ALA A 247 -1.73 -32.66 -22.52
C ALA A 247 -0.63 -33.20 -21.59
N PRO A 248 0.07 -34.30 -21.95
CA PRO A 248 1.30 -34.73 -21.30
C PRO A 248 2.52 -34.12 -22.01
N GLY A 249 3.52 -33.69 -21.25
CA GLY A 249 4.87 -33.53 -21.80
C GLY A 249 5.71 -32.37 -21.27
N PHE A 250 6.85 -32.76 -20.70
CA PHE A 250 8.13 -32.06 -20.62
C PHE A 250 8.40 -31.00 -19.54
N ALA A 251 9.57 -31.22 -18.94
CA ALA A 251 10.22 -30.47 -17.88
C ALA A 251 10.53 -29.02 -18.26
N ASP A 252 10.33 -28.10 -17.31
CA ASP A 252 11.44 -27.34 -16.74
C ASP A 252 10.96 -26.56 -15.50
N LYS A 253 11.71 -26.67 -14.41
CA LYS A 253 11.42 -26.03 -13.12
C LYS A 253 12.24 -24.75 -13.03
N PRO A 254 11.65 -23.54 -13.08
CA PRO A 254 12.44 -22.32 -12.90
C PRO A 254 12.82 -22.16 -11.42
N ALA A 255 14.10 -21.86 -11.18
CA ALA A 255 14.64 -21.50 -9.88
C ALA A 255 13.99 -20.21 -9.34
N PRO A 256 13.86 -20.05 -8.01
CA PRO A 256 13.28 -18.85 -7.43
C PRO A 256 14.18 -17.63 -7.70
N VAL A 257 13.60 -16.61 -8.32
CA VAL A 257 14.23 -15.30 -8.52
C VAL A 257 14.20 -14.55 -7.18
N THR A 258 15.38 -14.35 -6.60
CA THR A 258 15.60 -13.48 -5.45
C THR A 258 15.44 -12.02 -5.92
N ILE A 259 14.37 -11.36 -5.47
CA ILE A 259 14.18 -9.91 -5.67
C ILE A 259 14.64 -9.23 -4.39
N ASP A 260 15.65 -8.36 -4.49
CA ASP A 260 16.12 -7.55 -3.35
C ASP A 260 14.99 -6.62 -2.85
N ALA A 261 14.62 -6.80 -1.59
CA ALA A 261 13.59 -6.02 -0.92
C ALA A 261 14.13 -4.64 -0.50
N PRO A 262 13.33 -3.55 -0.63
CA PRO A 262 13.74 -2.23 -0.18
C PRO A 262 13.80 -2.15 1.35
N VAL A 263 14.75 -1.35 1.84
CA VAL A 263 15.07 -1.13 3.26
C VAL A 263 13.93 -0.39 3.96
N GLY A 264 12.95 -1.13 4.47
CA GLY A 264 12.03 -0.69 5.52
C GLY A 264 12.37 -1.44 6.80
N ILE A 265 12.49 -0.72 7.94
CA ILE A 265 12.80 -1.14 9.32
C ILE A 265 12.93 -2.67 9.47
N ALA A 266 14.02 -3.22 8.93
CA ALA A 266 14.31 -4.63 9.07
C ALA A 266 14.92 -4.79 10.46
N LEU A 267 14.28 -5.56 11.35
CA LEU A 267 14.97 -5.95 12.57
C LEU A 267 16.29 -6.58 12.17
N ARG A 268 17.36 -6.24 12.90
CA ARG A 268 18.65 -6.89 12.73
C ARG A 268 18.41 -8.40 12.84
N SER A 269 19.07 -9.17 11.98
CA SER A 269 18.87 -10.61 11.82
C SER A 269 18.92 -11.41 13.14
N SER A 270 19.56 -10.88 14.18
CA SER A 270 19.59 -11.42 15.54
C SER A 270 18.30 -11.22 16.34
N GLU A 271 17.67 -10.04 16.29
CA GLU A 271 16.41 -9.74 16.99
C GLU A 271 15.22 -10.41 16.31
N ALA A 272 15.24 -10.46 14.98
CA ALA A 272 14.32 -11.30 14.23
C ALA A 272 14.44 -12.76 14.72
N LYS A 273 15.64 -13.35 14.75
CA LYS A 273 15.83 -14.73 15.24
C LYS A 273 15.27 -15.00 16.64
N ALA A 274 15.41 -14.07 17.59
CA ALA A 274 14.91 -14.24 18.96
C ALA A 274 13.37 -14.16 19.02
N ALA A 275 12.75 -13.22 18.31
CA ALA A 275 11.30 -13.09 18.24
C ALA A 275 10.61 -14.27 17.51
N LEU A 276 11.38 -15.05 16.74
CA LEU A 276 10.89 -16.15 15.90
C LEU A 276 10.91 -17.52 16.57
N GLN A 277 11.58 -17.69 17.73
CA GLN A 277 11.65 -18.97 18.45
C GLN A 277 10.34 -19.41 19.13
N GLY A 278 9.19 -18.81 18.79
CA GLY A 278 7.93 -19.10 19.46
C GLY A 278 6.67 -18.98 18.60
N LEU A 279 6.80 -18.80 17.27
CA LEU A 279 5.63 -18.73 16.40
C LEU A 279 4.95 -20.10 16.30
N ARG A 280 3.62 -20.13 16.43
CA ARG A 280 2.82 -21.36 16.36
C ARG A 280 1.67 -21.24 15.36
N ALA A 281 1.30 -22.35 14.74
CA ALA A 281 0.06 -22.43 13.97
C ALA A 281 -1.13 -21.99 14.83
N GLY A 282 -2.00 -21.16 14.24
CA GLY A 282 -3.12 -20.52 14.89
C GLY A 282 -2.82 -19.15 15.52
N GLN A 283 -1.55 -18.79 15.73
CA GLN A 283 -1.17 -17.50 16.31
C GLN A 283 -1.44 -16.35 15.34
N VAL A 284 -1.86 -15.20 15.87
CA VAL A 284 -1.97 -13.95 15.11
C VAL A 284 -0.64 -13.20 15.18
N CYS A 285 -0.21 -12.67 14.04
CA CYS A 285 1.03 -11.92 13.86
C CYS A 285 0.77 -10.74 12.93
N TRP A 286 1.71 -9.80 12.90
CA TRP A 286 1.74 -8.76 11.88
C TRP A 286 2.65 -9.18 10.73
N SER A 287 2.16 -9.07 9.49
CA SER A 287 2.95 -9.21 8.28
C SER A 287 3.59 -7.88 7.88
N PHE A 288 4.89 -7.86 7.67
CA PHE A 288 5.69 -6.73 7.22
C PHE A 288 6.49 -7.14 5.98
N GLY A 289 6.25 -6.51 4.82
CA GLY A 289 7.07 -6.79 3.65
C GLY A 289 6.34 -6.56 2.33
N GLY A 290 7.14 -6.38 1.27
CA GLY A 290 6.66 -5.95 -0.04
C GLY A 290 6.20 -4.48 -0.02
N ASN A 291 5.44 -4.08 -1.04
CA ASN A 291 4.84 -2.74 -1.14
C ASN A 291 3.51 -2.64 -0.36
N ARG A 292 3.32 -3.47 0.67
CA ARG A 292 2.08 -3.55 1.46
C ARG A 292 2.34 -3.03 2.88
N LEU A 293 1.31 -2.40 3.44
CA LEU A 293 1.31 -1.95 4.82
C LEU A 293 1.27 -3.15 5.79
N PRO A 294 1.68 -2.96 7.06
CA PRO A 294 1.55 -3.99 8.08
C PRO A 294 0.11 -4.48 8.20
N TRP A 295 -0.08 -5.80 8.20
CA TRP A 295 -1.42 -6.40 8.23
C TRP A 295 -1.52 -7.54 9.23
N PRO A 296 -2.64 -7.69 9.95
CA PRO A 296 -2.79 -8.82 10.85
C PRO A 296 -3.04 -10.11 10.06
N VAL A 297 -2.21 -11.11 10.33
CA VAL A 297 -2.27 -12.43 9.69
C VAL A 297 -2.36 -13.54 10.74
N LYS A 298 -3.13 -14.58 10.46
CA LYS A 298 -3.15 -15.81 11.26
C LYS A 298 -2.20 -16.83 10.64
N LEU A 299 -1.28 -17.34 11.43
CA LEU A 299 -0.35 -18.38 11.01
C LEU A 299 -1.11 -19.68 10.82
N LEU A 300 -1.00 -20.31 9.65
CA LEU A 300 -1.66 -21.59 9.36
C LEU A 300 -0.68 -22.75 9.51
N GLN A 301 0.42 -22.70 8.78
CA GLN A 301 1.38 -23.79 8.70
C GLN A 301 2.79 -23.25 8.49
N GLU A 302 3.75 -23.79 9.23
CA GLU A 302 5.17 -23.51 9.01
C GLU A 302 5.71 -24.40 7.88
N CYS A 303 6.47 -23.79 6.96
CA CYS A 303 7.26 -24.50 5.96
C CYS A 303 8.75 -24.36 6.33
N PRO A 304 9.32 -25.35 7.06
CA PRO A 304 10.67 -25.25 7.59
C PRO A 304 11.74 -25.21 6.49
N GLU A 305 11.49 -25.84 5.34
CA GLU A 305 12.43 -25.91 4.22
C GLU A 305 12.74 -24.53 3.63
N THR A 306 11.70 -23.69 3.52
CA THR A 306 11.79 -22.35 2.91
C THR A 306 11.89 -21.23 3.95
N ARG A 307 11.78 -21.56 5.25
CA ARG A 307 11.62 -20.58 6.33
C ARG A 307 10.51 -19.58 6.03
N THR A 308 9.36 -20.11 5.62
CA THR A 308 8.15 -19.33 5.36
C THR A 308 7.00 -19.87 6.18
N TRP A 309 6.01 -19.03 6.45
CA TRP A 309 4.72 -19.46 6.97
C TRP A 309 3.66 -19.29 5.91
N ARG A 310 2.79 -20.28 5.78
CA ARG A 310 1.48 -20.09 5.16
C ARG A 310 0.64 -19.31 6.15
N VAL A 311 0.22 -18.12 5.75
CA VAL A 311 -0.55 -17.22 6.60
C VAL A 311 -1.87 -16.88 5.94
N LEU A 312 -2.83 -16.52 6.76
CA LEU A 312 -4.15 -16.07 6.35
C LEU A 312 -4.32 -14.60 6.73
N PHE A 313 -4.55 -13.74 5.75
CA PHE A 313 -4.80 -12.32 6.01
C PHE A 313 -6.19 -12.12 6.63
N LEU A 314 -6.25 -11.50 7.81
CA LEU A 314 -7.51 -11.27 8.52
C LEU A 314 -8.19 -10.01 7.96
N GLY A 315 -9.45 -10.09 7.53
CA GLY A 315 -10.22 -8.93 7.04
C GLY A 315 -9.97 -8.51 5.59
N ALA A 316 -8.98 -9.10 4.93
CA ALA A 316 -8.98 -9.20 3.48
C ALA A 316 -9.87 -10.39 3.08
N GLU A 317 -10.38 -10.45 1.85
CA GLU A 317 -10.80 -11.73 1.26
C GLU A 317 -9.81 -12.81 1.69
N TRP A 318 -10.27 -13.90 2.32
CA TRP A 318 -9.45 -14.92 2.99
C TRP A 318 -8.37 -15.45 2.04
N ARG A 319 -7.24 -14.75 1.99
CA ARG A 319 -6.12 -15.01 1.10
C ARG A 319 -5.05 -15.66 1.92
N GLU A 320 -4.69 -16.85 1.46
CA GLU A 320 -3.54 -17.56 1.98
C GLU A 320 -2.33 -17.19 1.14
N GLU A 321 -1.29 -16.65 1.77
CA GLU A 321 -0.02 -16.38 1.12
C GLU A 321 1.11 -17.03 1.92
N SER A 322 2.23 -17.33 1.26
CA SER A 322 3.44 -17.78 1.93
C SER A 322 4.33 -16.57 2.20
N LEU A 323 4.53 -16.24 3.48
CA LEU A 323 5.37 -15.13 3.90
C LEU A 323 6.69 -15.63 4.49
N SER A 324 7.78 -14.96 4.17
CA SER A 324 9.06 -15.17 4.84
C SER A 324 8.89 -14.92 6.34
N VAL A 325 9.52 -15.76 7.15
CA VAL A 325 9.54 -15.59 8.60
C VAL A 325 10.10 -14.19 8.99
N ALA A 326 11.01 -13.61 8.20
CA ALA A 326 11.54 -12.26 8.42
C ALA A 326 10.47 -11.16 8.31
N CYS A 327 9.37 -11.46 7.61
CA CYS A 327 8.23 -10.59 7.40
C CYS A 327 7.17 -10.72 8.51
N LEU A 328 7.43 -11.45 9.59
CA LEU A 328 6.44 -11.68 10.64
C LEU A 328 6.91 -11.11 11.97
N ARG A 329 5.97 -10.47 12.69
CA ARG A 329 6.17 -10.08 14.09
C ARG A 329 5.07 -10.69 14.96
N PRO A 330 5.43 -11.31 16.09
CA PRO A 330 4.45 -11.72 17.08
C PRO A 330 3.59 -10.54 17.49
N TYR A 331 2.31 -10.81 17.67
CA TYR A 331 1.38 -9.87 18.23
C TYR A 331 1.70 -9.63 19.71
N VAL A 332 1.77 -8.37 20.15
CA VAL A 332 2.02 -8.02 21.56
C VAL A 332 0.79 -7.41 22.22
N GLN A 333 0.71 -7.44 23.55
CA GLN A 333 -0.48 -6.99 24.30
C GLN A 333 -0.86 -5.52 24.02
N GLY A 334 0.11 -4.66 23.70
CA GLY A 334 -0.14 -3.28 23.30
C GLY A 334 -0.89 -3.13 21.98
N ASP A 335 -0.83 -4.14 21.11
CA ASP A 335 -1.52 -4.12 19.82
C ASP A 335 -3.02 -4.42 19.97
N PHE A 336 -3.47 -4.94 21.13
CA PHE A 336 -4.83 -5.46 21.37
C PHE A 336 -5.93 -4.44 21.03
N ALA A 337 -5.72 -3.17 21.36
CA ALA A 337 -6.65 -2.10 21.03
C ALA A 337 -6.82 -1.93 19.52
N VAL A 338 -5.74 -2.10 18.74
CA VAL A 338 -5.76 -1.97 17.28
C VAL A 338 -6.54 -3.12 16.65
N LEU A 339 -6.34 -4.38 17.08
CA LEU A 339 -7.17 -5.49 16.58
C LEU A 339 -8.61 -5.37 17.06
N ALA A 340 -8.86 -4.94 18.30
CA ALA A 340 -10.22 -4.78 18.79
C ALA A 340 -11.02 -3.78 17.95
N GLY A 341 -10.36 -2.75 17.40
CA GLY A 341 -10.95 -1.82 16.44
C GLY A 341 -11.08 -2.40 15.01
N ILE A 342 -10.07 -3.12 14.53
CA ILE A 342 -10.03 -3.62 13.13
C ILE A 342 -10.88 -4.89 12.95
N LEU A 343 -10.91 -5.79 13.92
CA LEU A 343 -11.50 -7.12 13.80
C LEU A 343 -13.03 -7.08 13.57
N PRO A 344 -13.82 -6.25 14.27
CA PRO A 344 -15.26 -6.12 13.99
C PRO A 344 -15.50 -5.60 12.57
N ILE A 345 -14.71 -4.62 12.12
CA ILE A 345 -14.80 -4.05 10.76
C ILE A 345 -14.45 -5.12 9.72
N ALA A 346 -13.38 -5.88 9.95
CA ALA A 346 -12.99 -7.01 9.12
C ALA A 346 -14.06 -8.11 9.06
N GLN A 347 -14.75 -8.39 10.17
CA GLN A 347 -15.84 -9.36 10.24
C GLN A 347 -17.11 -8.85 9.54
N GLU A 348 -17.43 -7.57 9.66
CA GLU A 348 -18.56 -6.93 8.99
C GLU A 348 -18.37 -6.91 7.47
N GLU A 349 -17.19 -6.49 7.00
CA GLU A 349 -16.86 -6.52 5.56
C GLU A 349 -16.86 -7.95 5.01
N HIS A 350 -16.46 -8.94 5.81
CA HIS A 350 -16.58 -10.35 5.44
C HIS A 350 -18.04 -10.78 5.28
N ALA A 351 -18.93 -10.41 6.21
CA ALA A 351 -20.34 -10.73 6.11
C ALA A 351 -20.94 -10.17 4.81
N LYS A 352 -20.63 -8.90 4.48
CA LYS A 352 -21.04 -8.27 3.22
C LYS A 352 -20.50 -8.99 1.98
N CYS A 353 -19.24 -9.43 2.00
CA CYS A 353 -18.65 -10.18 0.89
C CYS A 353 -19.28 -11.57 0.72
N GLY A 354 -19.61 -12.24 1.82
CA GLY A 354 -20.33 -13.53 1.81
C GLY A 354 -21.71 -13.39 1.19
N GLU A 355 -22.48 -12.38 1.60
CA GLU A 355 -23.80 -12.07 1.03
C GLU A 355 -23.70 -11.75 -0.47
N ALA A 356 -22.72 -10.94 -0.89
CA ALA A 356 -22.52 -10.60 -2.30
C ALA A 356 -22.09 -11.81 -3.16
N ALA A 357 -21.29 -12.72 -2.60
CA ALA A 357 -20.90 -13.95 -3.28
C ALA A 357 -22.09 -14.92 -3.44
N GLU A 358 -22.91 -15.07 -2.40
CA GLU A 358 -24.14 -15.84 -2.46
C GLU A 358 -25.16 -15.26 -3.44
N GLU A 359 -25.32 -13.93 -3.48
CA GLU A 359 -26.21 -13.25 -4.42
C GLU A 359 -25.77 -13.48 -5.87
N ARG A 360 -24.46 -13.42 -6.13
CA ARG A 360 -23.89 -13.78 -7.45
C ARG A 360 -24.14 -15.24 -7.80
N ALA A 361 -23.97 -16.16 -6.83
CA ALA A 361 -24.24 -17.58 -7.05
C ALA A 361 -25.73 -17.85 -7.34
N ARG A 362 -26.65 -17.19 -6.63
CA ARG A 362 -28.10 -17.26 -6.88
C ARG A 362 -28.44 -16.71 -8.28
N SER A 363 -27.88 -15.56 -8.65
CA SER A 363 -28.09 -14.93 -9.96
C SER A 363 -27.55 -15.77 -11.12
N ALA A 364 -26.41 -16.45 -10.92
CA ALA A 364 -25.86 -17.38 -11.90
C ALA A 364 -26.73 -18.64 -12.04
N SER A 365 -27.31 -19.13 -10.93
CA SER A 365 -28.22 -20.29 -10.95
C SER A 365 -29.57 -20.00 -11.61
N SER A 366 -30.08 -18.77 -11.53
CA SER A 366 -31.34 -18.40 -12.22
C SER A 366 -31.14 -18.24 -13.72
N ALA A 367 -30.02 -17.64 -14.15
CA ALA A 367 -29.71 -17.45 -15.58
C ALA A 367 -29.54 -18.78 -16.36
N SER A 368 -29.20 -19.87 -15.66
CA SER A 368 -29.04 -21.21 -16.26
C SER A 368 -30.37 -21.94 -16.51
N LYS A 369 -31.47 -21.53 -15.87
CA LYS A 369 -32.78 -22.19 -16.04
C LYS A 369 -33.57 -21.67 -17.24
N ASP A 370 -33.38 -20.41 -17.62
CA ASP A 370 -34.17 -19.81 -18.70
C ASP A 370 -33.70 -20.20 -20.11
N THR A 371 -32.48 -20.73 -20.25
CA THR A 371 -31.91 -21.15 -21.56
C THR A 371 -32.36 -22.53 -22.03
N VAL A 372 -33.10 -23.30 -21.21
CA VAL A 372 -33.54 -24.66 -21.59
C VAL A 372 -34.95 -24.69 -22.21
N THR A 373 -35.74 -23.63 -22.08
CA THR A 373 -37.13 -23.59 -22.58
C THR A 373 -37.32 -23.01 -23.98
N GLU A 374 -36.27 -22.54 -24.66
CA GLU A 374 -36.36 -21.94 -26.02
C GLU A 374 -35.86 -22.89 -27.13
N ALA A 375 -35.72 -24.19 -26.84
CA ALA A 375 -35.28 -25.20 -27.81
C ALA A 375 -36.25 -26.39 -27.94
N ALA A 376 -37.51 -26.24 -27.52
CA ALA A 376 -38.57 -27.26 -27.67
C ALA A 376 -39.66 -26.80 -28.64
#